data_AF-A0A496QN42-F1
#
_entry.id   AF-A0A496QN42-F1
#
_cell.length_a   1.000
_cell.length_b   1.000
_cell.length_c   1.000
_cell.angle_alpha   90.00
_cell.angle_beta   90.00
_cell.angle_gamma   90.00
#
_symmetry.space_group_name_H-M   'P 1'
#
loop_
_entity.id
_entity.type
_entity.pdbx_description
1 polymer ?
#
loop_
_entity_poly.entity_id
_entity_poly.type
_entity_poly.pdbx_seq_one_letter_code
_entity_poly.pdbx_strand_id
1 'polypeptide(L)'
;MGLPTTANYVITATMTAPALLAFNNVPVIAAYMFLFYFGIMADITPPIALASYAGAGLADANPFQTGIESVRIAVGGCLVPYMFVLSPALLLETAEIYELILALAPAVLGMYCIGTGVIGFIEKRLHIISRIILLAAGIGLLYNNWPTDLFGLVVFLSIFIH
;
A
#
# COMPACT_ATOMS: atom_id res chain seq x y z
N MET A 1 -25.49 -1.12 2.03
CA MET A 1 -24.94 -0.90 3.37
C MET A 1 -23.56 -1.55 3.40
N GLY A 2 -22.50 -0.79 3.72
CA GLY A 2 -21.16 -1.36 3.87
C GLY A 2 -21.08 -2.25 5.09
N LEU A 3 -20.40 -3.38 4.95
CA LEU A 3 -20.16 -4.31 6.05
C LEU A 3 -19.03 -3.76 6.93
N PRO A 4 -19.16 -3.70 8.26
CA PRO A 4 -18.07 -3.24 9.13
C PRO A 4 -16.78 -4.06 8.90
N THR A 5 -15.62 -3.42 9.04
CA THR A 5 -14.28 -4.02 8.77
C THR A 5 -14.11 -5.40 9.39
N THR A 6 -14.52 -5.59 10.65
CA THR A 6 -14.44 -6.88 11.34
C THR A 6 -15.23 -7.97 10.63
N ALA A 7 -16.47 -7.68 10.24
CA ALA A 7 -17.32 -8.65 9.55
C ALA A 7 -16.83 -8.91 8.12
N ASN A 8 -16.35 -7.87 7.42
CA ASN A 8 -15.73 -8.01 6.10
C ASN A 8 -14.52 -8.94 6.17
N TYR A 9 -13.59 -8.66 7.09
CA TYR A 9 -12.41 -9.49 7.29
C TYR A 9 -12.76 -10.95 7.60
N VAL A 10 -13.71 -11.23 8.50
CA VAL A 10 -14.09 -12.62 8.83
C VAL A 10 -14.64 -13.35 7.60
N ILE A 11 -15.51 -12.71 6.81
CA ILE A 11 -16.08 -13.33 5.60
C ILE A 11 -14.99 -13.55 4.54
N THR A 12 -14.19 -12.53 4.25
CA THR A 12 -13.12 -12.64 3.25
C THR A 12 -12.04 -13.64 3.69
N ALA A 13 -11.64 -13.65 4.97
CA ALA A 13 -10.66 -14.59 5.50
C ALA A 13 -11.17 -16.04 5.42
N THR A 14 -12.41 -16.30 5.81
CA THR A 14 -12.96 -17.67 5.77
C THR A 14 -13.15 -18.20 4.35
N MET A 15 -13.49 -17.33 3.39
CA MET A 15 -13.71 -17.72 2.01
C MET A 15 -12.42 -17.76 1.16
N THR A 16 -11.52 -16.79 1.36
CA THR A 16 -10.38 -16.55 0.45
C THR A 16 -9.05 -17.02 1.00
N ALA A 17 -8.86 -17.11 2.33
CA ALA A 17 -7.59 -17.60 2.89
C ALA A 17 -7.22 -19.01 2.40
N PRO A 18 -8.14 -20.00 2.29
CA PRO A 18 -7.79 -21.32 1.78
C PRO A 18 -7.24 -21.27 0.35
N ALA A 19 -7.78 -20.39 -0.50
CA ALA A 19 -7.30 -20.21 -1.86
C ALA A 19 -5.92 -19.55 -1.91
N LEU A 20 -5.65 -18.56 -1.04
CA LEU A 20 -4.33 -17.94 -0.93
C LEU A 20 -3.27 -18.92 -0.42
N LEU A 21 -3.61 -19.72 0.58
CA LEU A 21 -2.71 -20.72 1.16
C LEU A 21 -2.48 -21.93 0.24
N ALA A 22 -3.33 -22.12 -0.78
CA ALA A 22 -3.11 -23.12 -1.81
C ALA A 22 -1.98 -22.74 -2.79
N PHE A 23 -1.58 -21.47 -2.83
CA PHE A 23 -0.37 -21.06 -3.56
C PHE A 23 0.88 -21.46 -2.77
N ASN A 24 1.84 -22.09 -3.44
CA ASN A 24 3.13 -22.39 -2.83
C ASN A 24 3.84 -21.10 -2.39
N ASN A 25 4.46 -21.12 -1.21
CA ASN A 25 5.29 -20.06 -0.64
C ASN A 25 4.57 -18.80 -0.12
N VAL A 26 3.27 -18.84 0.15
CA VAL A 26 2.58 -17.76 0.88
C VAL A 26 2.60 -18.05 2.38
N PRO A 27 3.26 -17.23 3.23
CA PRO A 27 3.22 -17.41 4.68
C PRO A 27 1.80 -17.24 5.23
N VAL A 28 1.47 -18.01 6.28
CA VAL A 28 0.11 -18.02 6.84
C VAL A 28 -0.27 -16.64 7.36
N ILE A 29 0.60 -16.01 8.15
CA ILE A 29 0.34 -14.68 8.73
C ILE A 29 0.21 -13.63 7.61
N ALA A 30 1.05 -13.72 6.57
CA ALA A 30 0.97 -12.82 5.43
C ALA A 30 -0.36 -12.93 4.68
N ALA A 31 -0.90 -14.15 4.48
CA ALA A 31 -2.21 -14.33 3.85
C ALA A 31 -3.34 -13.68 4.64
N TYR A 32 -3.38 -13.85 5.96
CA TYR A 32 -4.41 -13.24 6.80
C TYR A 32 -4.24 -11.72 6.92
N MET A 33 -3.00 -11.22 7.00
CA MET A 33 -2.73 -9.78 6.97
C MET A 33 -3.06 -9.15 5.63
N PHE A 34 -2.84 -9.86 4.53
CA PHE A 34 -3.24 -9.44 3.19
C PHE A 34 -4.75 -9.20 3.14
N LEU A 35 -5.54 -10.18 3.59
CA LEU A 35 -7.00 -10.08 3.59
C LEU A 35 -7.51 -9.01 4.56
N PHE A 36 -6.88 -8.87 5.73
CA PHE A 36 -7.19 -7.81 6.69
C PHE A 36 -7.00 -6.42 6.06
N TYR A 37 -5.87 -6.21 5.38
CA TYR A 37 -5.54 -4.91 4.79
C TYR A 37 -6.49 -4.54 3.64
N PHE A 38 -6.83 -5.50 2.76
CA PHE A 38 -7.89 -5.28 1.76
C PHE A 38 -9.27 -5.05 2.39
N GLY A 39 -9.53 -5.67 3.55
CA GLY A 39 -10.72 -5.41 4.35
C GLY A 39 -10.83 -3.96 4.80
N ILE A 40 -9.72 -3.33 5.19
CA ILE A 40 -9.65 -1.90 5.54
C ILE A 40 -9.79 -1.02 4.30
N MET A 41 -9.12 -1.37 3.20
CA MET A 41 -9.18 -0.59 1.96
C MET A 41 -10.59 -0.54 1.35
N ALA A 42 -11.44 -1.52 1.64
CA ALA A 42 -12.84 -1.50 1.24
C ALA A 42 -13.62 -0.30 1.80
N ASP A 43 -13.25 0.21 2.98
CA ASP A 43 -13.93 1.33 3.65
C ASP A 43 -13.65 2.70 3.01
N ILE A 44 -12.70 2.77 2.08
CA ILE A 44 -12.40 3.98 1.33
C ILE A 44 -12.70 3.85 -0.16
N THR A 45 -12.98 2.65 -0.66
CA THR A 45 -13.16 2.38 -2.09
C THR A 45 -14.63 2.51 -2.52
N PRO A 46 -14.97 3.43 -3.45
CA PRO A 46 -16.31 3.51 -4.01
C PRO A 46 -16.72 2.19 -4.70
N PRO A 47 -17.99 1.76 -4.63
CA PRO A 47 -19.17 2.56 -4.28
C PRO A 47 -19.59 2.53 -2.80
N ILE A 48 -18.93 1.74 -1.94
CA ILE A 48 -19.40 1.49 -0.56
C ILE A 48 -18.73 2.41 0.46
N ALA A 49 -17.41 2.65 0.34
CA ALA A 49 -16.56 3.60 1.06
C ALA A 49 -17.12 4.22 2.37
N LEU A 50 -17.50 3.39 3.35
CA LEU A 50 -18.29 3.82 4.51
C LEU A 50 -17.62 4.95 5.29
N ALA A 51 -16.31 4.83 5.55
CA ALA A 51 -15.55 5.82 6.30
C ALA A 51 -15.39 7.13 5.51
N SER A 52 -15.11 7.04 4.21
CA SER A 52 -14.98 8.23 3.35
C SER A 52 -16.29 8.98 3.21
N TYR A 53 -17.41 8.27 3.09
CA TYR A 53 -18.73 8.88 2.96
C TYR A 53 -19.22 9.50 4.28
N ALA A 54 -18.90 8.88 5.42
CA ALA A 54 -19.14 9.49 6.72
C ALA A 54 -18.34 10.80 6.87
N GLY A 55 -17.06 10.79 6.48
CA GLY A 55 -16.23 12.00 6.45
C GLY A 55 -16.77 13.09 5.51
N ALA A 56 -17.25 12.71 4.33
CA ALA A 56 -17.88 13.64 3.40
C ALA A 56 -19.13 14.31 3.99
N GLY A 57 -19.95 13.56 4.74
CA GLY A 57 -21.13 14.10 5.43
C GLY A 57 -20.79 15.12 6.52
N LEU A 58 -19.64 14.98 7.19
CA LEU A 58 -19.15 15.96 8.17
C LEU A 58 -18.59 17.23 7.49
N ALA A 59 -18.01 17.09 6.30
CA ALA A 59 -17.37 18.18 5.55
C ALA A 59 -18.31 18.85 4.52
N ASP A 60 -19.57 18.45 4.46
CA ASP A 60 -20.57 18.87 3.45
C ASP A 60 -20.05 18.72 2.00
N ALA A 61 -19.31 17.64 1.76
CA ALA A 61 -18.68 17.33 0.48
C ALA A 61 -19.44 16.22 -0.26
N ASN A 62 -19.22 16.10 -1.58
CA ASN A 62 -19.78 15.01 -2.36
C ASN A 62 -19.17 13.66 -1.90
N PRO A 63 -19.97 12.67 -1.44
CA PRO A 63 -19.42 11.42 -0.92
C PRO A 63 -18.63 10.63 -1.95
N PHE A 64 -19.15 10.54 -3.19
CA PHE A 64 -18.52 9.78 -4.25
C PHE A 64 -17.16 10.36 -4.66
N GLN A 65 -17.09 11.70 -4.83
CA GLN A 65 -15.82 12.39 -5.11
C GLN A 65 -14.83 12.22 -3.95
N THR A 66 -15.30 12.31 -2.70
CA THR A 66 -14.46 12.09 -1.52
C THR A 66 -13.86 10.69 -1.52
N GLY A 67 -14.65 9.65 -1.84
CA GLY A 67 -14.13 8.28 -1.96
C GLY A 67 -13.09 8.11 -3.07
N ILE A 68 -13.27 8.77 -4.23
CA ILE A 68 -12.27 8.75 -5.31
C ILE A 68 -10.95 9.38 -4.83
N GLU A 69 -11.00 10.55 -4.20
CA GLU A 69 -9.79 11.21 -3.70
C GLU A 69 -9.16 10.42 -2.54
N SER A 70 -9.95 9.78 -1.67
CA SER A 70 -9.44 8.87 -0.64
C SER A 70 -8.61 7.73 -1.26
N VAL A 71 -9.13 7.05 -2.29
CA VAL A 71 -8.39 5.98 -2.99
C VAL A 71 -7.13 6.53 -3.65
N ARG A 72 -7.22 7.71 -4.27
CA ARG A 72 -6.08 8.35 -4.94
C ARG A 72 -4.92 8.61 -3.98
N ILE A 73 -5.21 9.07 -2.77
CA ILE A 73 -4.20 9.34 -1.73
C ILE A 73 -3.71 8.03 -1.11
N ALA A 74 -4.62 7.07 -0.89
CA ALA A 74 -4.33 5.80 -0.23
C ALA A 74 -3.76 4.72 -1.16
N VAL A 75 -3.45 5.02 -2.43
CA VAL A 75 -3.05 4.02 -3.42
C VAL A 75 -1.84 3.19 -2.98
N GLY A 76 -0.88 3.80 -2.26
CA GLY A 76 0.25 3.08 -1.70
C GLY A 76 -0.22 2.00 -0.72
N GLY A 77 -1.27 2.27 0.07
CA GLY A 77 -1.87 1.31 0.98
C GLY A 77 -2.35 0.03 0.29
N CYS A 78 -2.76 0.09 -0.98
CA CYS A 78 -3.11 -1.11 -1.75
C CYS A 78 -1.92 -2.05 -1.97
N LEU A 79 -0.69 -1.55 -1.87
CA LEU A 79 0.53 -2.30 -2.18
C LEU A 79 1.15 -2.95 -0.93
N VAL A 80 0.87 -2.42 0.27
CA VAL A 80 1.30 -2.99 1.56
C VAL A 80 0.99 -4.49 1.72
N PRO A 81 -0.22 -4.99 1.39
CA PRO A 81 -0.51 -6.42 1.43
C PRO A 81 0.51 -7.27 0.66
N TYR A 82 0.94 -6.80 -0.52
CA TYR A 82 1.89 -7.52 -1.36
C TYR A 82 3.29 -7.52 -0.73
N MET A 83 3.67 -6.44 -0.05
CA MET A 83 4.95 -6.34 0.66
C MET A 83 5.04 -7.36 1.79
N PHE A 84 3.94 -7.66 2.48
CA PHE A 84 3.90 -8.71 3.51
C PHE A 84 4.15 -10.11 2.95
N VAL A 85 3.67 -10.38 1.73
CA VAL A 85 3.91 -11.66 1.05
C VAL A 85 5.33 -11.76 0.52
N LEU A 86 5.85 -10.67 -0.05
CA LEU A 86 7.20 -10.62 -0.62
C LEU A 86 8.31 -10.55 0.44
N SER A 87 8.04 -9.89 1.57
CA SER A 87 8.98 -9.67 2.66
C SER A 87 8.33 -9.96 4.02
N PRO A 88 8.23 -11.24 4.42
CA PRO A 88 7.63 -11.64 5.69
C PRO A 88 8.36 -11.08 6.93
N ALA A 89 9.59 -10.59 6.75
CA ALA A 89 10.32 -9.86 7.77
C ALA A 89 9.56 -8.63 8.32
N LEU A 90 8.69 -8.02 7.51
CA LEU A 90 7.81 -6.92 7.93
C LEU A 90 6.75 -7.34 8.95
N LEU A 91 6.45 -8.65 9.02
CA LEU A 91 5.47 -9.22 9.94
C LEU A 91 6.10 -9.75 11.23
N LEU A 92 7.42 -9.62 11.39
CA LEU A 92 8.17 -10.10 12.57
C LEU A 92 8.00 -11.59 12.87
N GLU A 93 7.64 -12.41 11.87
CA GLU A 93 7.42 -13.86 12.07
C GLU A 93 8.75 -14.59 12.32
N THR A 94 9.80 -14.24 11.57
CA THR A 94 11.11 -14.91 11.64
C THR A 94 12.30 -13.95 11.58
N ALA A 95 12.06 -12.63 11.60
CA ALA A 95 13.10 -11.65 11.31
C ALA A 95 13.88 -11.22 12.55
N GLU A 96 15.20 -11.21 12.42
CA GLU A 96 16.05 -10.43 13.32
C GLU A 96 15.85 -8.93 13.08
N ILE A 97 16.23 -8.10 14.06
CA ILE A 97 16.07 -6.64 14.00
C ILE A 97 16.72 -6.07 12.72
N TYR A 98 17.85 -6.62 12.28
CA TYR A 98 18.54 -6.14 11.08
C TYR A 98 17.73 -6.41 9.80
N GLU A 99 17.08 -7.58 9.67
CA GLU A 99 16.25 -7.94 8.52
C GLU A 99 15.00 -7.07 8.46
N LEU A 100 14.41 -6.78 9.62
CA LEU A 100 13.30 -5.84 9.72
C LEU A 100 13.69 -4.47 9.20
N ILE A 101 14.84 -3.92 9.62
CA ILE A 101 15.30 -2.60 9.19
C ILE A 101 15.55 -2.59 7.67
N LEU A 102 16.19 -3.64 7.15
CA LEU A 102 16.48 -3.77 5.72
C LEU A 102 15.20 -3.92 4.88
N ALA A 103 14.13 -4.52 5.41
CA ALA A 103 12.84 -4.57 4.74
C ALA A 103 12.03 -3.27 4.90
N LEU A 104 12.08 -2.66 6.08
CA LEU A 104 11.26 -1.49 6.44
C LEU A 104 11.71 -0.22 5.72
N ALA A 105 13.01 -0.01 5.55
CA ALA A 105 13.52 1.20 4.90
C ALA A 105 13.12 1.30 3.41
N PRO A 106 13.34 0.28 2.56
CA PRO A 106 12.83 0.24 1.19
C PRO A 106 11.31 0.32 1.14
N ALA A 107 10.62 -0.33 2.07
CA ALA A 107 9.17 -0.29 2.16
C ALA A 107 8.62 1.12 2.33
N VAL A 108 9.13 1.88 3.31
CA VAL A 108 8.72 3.26 3.57
C VAL A 108 9.07 4.17 2.40
N LEU A 109 10.28 4.02 1.82
CA LEU A 109 10.71 4.79 0.65
C LEU A 109 9.85 4.48 -0.58
N GLY A 110 9.52 3.21 -0.82
CA GLY A 110 8.69 2.78 -1.93
C GLY A 110 7.29 3.38 -1.85
N MET A 111 6.69 3.33 -0.66
CA MET A 111 5.40 3.95 -0.36
C MET A 111 5.41 5.47 -0.58
N TYR A 112 6.49 6.13 -0.18
CA TYR A 112 6.68 7.56 -0.42
C TYR A 112 6.77 7.87 -1.93
N CYS A 113 7.58 7.12 -2.67
CA CYS A 113 7.72 7.27 -4.13
C CYS A 113 6.39 7.05 -4.86
N ILE A 114 5.61 6.03 -4.45
CA ILE A 114 4.29 5.75 -5.03
C ILE A 114 3.31 6.89 -4.73
N GLY A 115 3.24 7.33 -3.47
CA GLY A 115 2.35 8.41 -3.05
C GLY A 115 2.64 9.71 -3.79
N THR A 116 3.91 10.14 -3.82
CA THR A 116 4.33 11.35 -4.52
C THR A 116 4.22 11.24 -6.04
N GLY A 117 4.44 10.06 -6.62
CA GLY A 117 4.22 9.80 -8.04
C GLY A 117 2.74 9.93 -8.45
N VAL A 118 1.82 9.39 -7.64
CA VAL A 118 0.37 9.47 -7.90
C VAL A 118 -0.18 10.87 -7.66
N ILE A 119 0.20 11.52 -6.56
CA ILE A 119 -0.22 12.89 -6.26
C ILE A 119 0.41 13.86 -7.28
N GLY A 120 1.66 13.62 -7.69
CA GLY A 120 2.40 14.44 -8.64
C GLY A 120 2.95 15.74 -8.05
N PHE A 121 3.11 15.79 -6.72
CA PHE A 121 3.56 16.97 -6.00
C PHE A 121 4.41 16.59 -4.80
N ILE A 122 5.53 17.31 -4.59
CA ILE A 122 6.36 17.23 -3.37
C ILE A 122 6.46 18.65 -2.80
N GLU A 123 7.34 19.47 -3.35
CA GLU A 123 7.41 20.93 -3.08
C GLU A 123 6.91 21.75 -4.28
N LYS A 124 7.07 21.18 -5.48
CA LYS A 124 6.63 21.73 -6.76
C LYS A 124 5.87 20.65 -7.52
N ARG A 125 5.13 21.06 -8.55
CA ARG A 125 4.48 20.10 -9.47
C ARG A 125 5.56 19.29 -10.19
N LEU A 126 5.47 17.97 -10.11
CA LEU A 126 6.39 17.07 -10.77
C LEU A 126 6.07 16.95 -12.27
N HIS A 127 7.11 16.93 -13.09
CA HIS A 127 6.96 16.56 -14.50
C HIS A 127 6.47 15.12 -14.63
N ILE A 128 5.71 14.84 -15.71
CA ILE A 128 5.12 13.50 -15.94
C ILE A 128 6.19 12.39 -15.97
N ILE A 129 7.37 12.70 -16.49
CA ILE A 129 8.51 11.77 -16.54
C ILE A 129 8.99 11.44 -15.13
N SER A 130 9.21 12.45 -14.28
CA SER A 130 9.60 12.25 -12.87
C SER A 130 8.56 11.43 -12.11
N ARG A 131 7.27 11.63 -12.38
CA ARG A 131 6.19 10.83 -11.78
C ARG A 131 6.27 9.36 -12.18
N ILE A 132 6.46 9.07 -13.47
CA ILE A 132 6.59 7.67 -13.95
C ILE A 132 7.83 7.01 -13.35
N ILE A 133 8.96 7.73 -13.30
CA ILE A 133 10.20 7.23 -12.71
C ILE A 133 10.01 6.92 -11.21
N LEU A 134 9.35 7.81 -10.45
CA LEU A 134 9.04 7.57 -9.04
C LEU A 134 8.12 6.36 -8.85
N LEU A 135 7.10 6.20 -9.70
CA LEU A 135 6.21 5.04 -9.62
C LEU A 135 6.95 3.74 -9.90
N ALA A 136 7.81 3.72 -10.93
CA ALA A 136 8.62 2.55 -11.26
C ALA A 136 9.62 2.22 -10.14
N ALA A 137 10.30 3.24 -9.59
CA ALA A 137 11.20 3.08 -8.46
C ALA A 137 10.46 2.58 -7.21
N GLY A 138 9.29 3.12 -6.93
CA GLY A 138 8.47 2.73 -5.79
C GLY A 138 7.98 1.28 -5.87
N ILE A 139 7.56 0.82 -7.06
CA ILE A 139 7.22 -0.59 -7.30
C ILE A 139 8.46 -1.49 -7.16
N GLY A 140 9.61 -1.06 -7.69
CA GLY A 140 10.87 -1.81 -7.56
C GLY A 140 11.29 -2.04 -6.11
N LEU A 141 11.15 -1.00 -5.27
CA LEU A 141 11.43 -1.05 -3.84
C LEU A 141 10.53 -2.03 -3.05
N LEU A 142 9.40 -2.46 -3.61
CA LEU A 142 8.52 -3.44 -2.95
C LEU A 142 9.08 -4.86 -2.99
N TYR A 143 10.00 -5.16 -3.92
CA TYR A 143 10.54 -6.50 -4.10
C TYR A 143 11.67 -6.83 -3.11
N ASN A 144 12.09 -5.86 -2.29
CA ASN A 144 13.13 -5.99 -1.25
C ASN A 144 14.40 -6.70 -1.77
N ASN A 145 14.99 -6.11 -2.82
CA ASN A 145 16.10 -6.68 -3.55
C ASN A 145 17.22 -5.62 -3.66
N TRP A 146 18.45 -5.98 -3.29
CA TRP A 146 19.60 -5.06 -3.28
C TRP A 146 19.75 -4.17 -4.55
N PRO A 147 19.61 -4.69 -5.78
CA PRO A 147 19.71 -3.87 -6.99
C PRO A 147 18.55 -2.89 -7.16
N THR A 148 17.33 -3.32 -6.86
CA THR A 148 16.13 -2.47 -6.98
C THR A 148 16.10 -1.42 -5.89
N ASP A 149 16.61 -1.74 -4.71
CA ASP A 149 16.64 -0.83 -3.58
C ASP A 149 17.67 0.28 -3.78
N LEU A 150 18.84 -0.06 -4.30
CA LEU A 150 19.85 0.91 -4.74
C LEU A 150 19.30 1.83 -5.83
N PHE A 151 18.63 1.27 -6.85
CA PHE A 151 18.02 2.07 -7.91
C PHE A 151 16.95 3.03 -7.35
N GLY A 152 16.07 2.53 -6.48
CA GLY A 152 15.03 3.32 -5.85
C GLY A 152 15.59 4.45 -4.98
N LEU A 153 16.65 4.18 -4.22
CA LEU A 153 17.36 5.20 -3.43
C LEU A 153 18.00 6.28 -4.30
N VAL A 154 18.68 5.89 -5.38
CA VAL A 154 19.31 6.85 -6.31
C VAL A 154 18.25 7.74 -6.96
N VAL A 155 17.13 7.15 -7.41
CA VAL A 155 16.01 7.90 -7.98
C VAL A 155 15.44 8.88 -6.96
N PHE A 156 15.18 8.42 -5.75
CA PHE A 156 14.66 9.26 -4.66
C PHE A 156 15.58 10.46 -4.40
N LEU A 157 16.88 10.21 -4.19
CA LEU A 157 17.86 11.28 -3.93
C LEU A 157 17.98 12.24 -5.12
N SER A 158 17.96 11.75 -6.36
CA SER A 158 18.08 12.58 -7.55
C SER A 158 16.95 13.60 -7.72
N ILE A 159 15.75 13.25 -7.24
CA ILE A 159 14.55 14.11 -7.34
C ILE A 159 14.49 15.11 -6.19
N PHE A 160 15.04 14.78 -5.01
CA PHE A 160 15.08 15.69 -3.86
C PHE A 160 16.21 16.72 -3.91
N ILE A 161 17.27 16.45 -4.69
CA ILE A 161 18.42 17.36 -4.82
C ILE A 161 18.14 18.48 -5.86
N HIS A 162 16.99 18.50 -6.53
CA HIS A 162 16.59 19.48 -7.56
C HIS A 162 15.26 20.17 -7.26
#